data_AF-A0A1Q6DR70-F1
#
_entry.id   AF-A0A1Q6DR70-F1
#
_cell.length_a   1.000
_cell.length_b   1.000
_cell.length_c   1.000
_cell.angle_alpha   90.00
_cell.angle_beta   90.00
_cell.angle_gamma   90.00
#
_symmetry.space_group_name_H-M   'P 1'
#
loop_
_entity.id
_entity.type
_entity.pdbx_description
1 polymer ?
#
loop_
_entity_poly.entity_id
_entity_poly.type
_entity_poly.pdbx_seq_one_letter_code
_entity_poly.pdbx_strand_id
1 'polypeptide(L)'
;MNDIIDAIKRKTSFSEVTVKEFAPAGKWAETVAKGMEKMKTAQLRKLFTSIKQIERKVQGRENAEAFDSPELYMLLPHLAYAHARKLVTPNFFDLMKTIIGDGGNNAKIKTVGDFRQFVQFMTAVVAYQKQFDTNKGN
;
A
#
# COMPACT_ATOMS: atom_id res chain seq x y z
N MET A 1 -4.56 -13.29 -0.70
CA MET A 1 -4.47 -11.89 -0.20
C MET A 1 -4.95 -11.79 1.25
N ASN A 2 -6.00 -12.53 1.64
CA ASN A 2 -6.50 -12.56 3.03
C ASN A 2 -5.40 -12.90 4.05
N ASP A 3 -4.53 -13.89 3.78
CA ASP A 3 -3.43 -14.24 4.69
C ASP A 3 -2.45 -13.08 4.95
N ILE A 4 -2.22 -12.24 3.93
CA ILE A 4 -1.36 -11.04 4.03
C ILE A 4 -2.04 -10.00 4.90
N ILE A 5 -3.33 -9.76 4.68
CA ILE A 5 -4.13 -8.84 5.48
C ILE A 5 -4.13 -9.28 6.95
N ASP A 6 -4.33 -10.58 7.21
CA ASP A 6 -4.34 -11.11 8.57
C ASP A 6 -2.96 -11.08 9.23
N ALA A 7 -1.89 -11.29 8.46
CA ALA A 7 -0.53 -11.09 8.95
C ALA A 7 -0.27 -9.63 9.34
N ILE A 8 -0.74 -8.66 8.56
CA ILE A 8 -0.62 -7.23 8.87
C ILE A 8 -1.46 -6.86 10.08
N LYS A 9 -2.68 -7.39 10.22
CA LYS A 9 -3.55 -7.12 11.38
C LYS A 9 -2.89 -7.49 12.70
N ARG A 10 -2.13 -8.61 12.72
CA ARG A 10 -1.40 -9.11 13.89
C ARG A 10 -0.19 -8.25 14.28
N LYS A 11 0.36 -7.44 13.37
CA LYS A 11 1.48 -6.53 13.66
C LYS A 11 0.98 -5.26 14.34
N THR A 12 1.77 -4.65 15.20
CA THR A 12 1.37 -3.40 15.87
C THR A 12 1.63 -2.18 14.99
N SER A 13 2.70 -2.25 14.20
CA SER A 13 3.12 -1.21 13.26
C SER A 13 3.50 -1.80 11.91
N PHE A 14 3.56 -0.96 10.87
CA PHE A 14 3.92 -1.41 9.54
C PHE A 14 5.44 -1.59 9.38
N SER A 15 6.26 -0.93 10.19
CA SER A 15 7.71 -1.16 10.23
C SER A 15 8.09 -2.60 10.61
N GLU A 16 7.22 -3.34 11.31
CA GLU A 16 7.39 -4.78 11.56
C GLU A 16 7.30 -5.64 10.29
N VAL A 17 6.78 -5.11 9.17
CA VAL A 17 6.73 -5.79 7.87
C VAL A 17 8.08 -5.62 7.18
N THR A 18 8.94 -6.64 7.26
CA THR A 18 10.29 -6.59 6.70
C THR A 18 10.30 -6.71 5.18
N VAL A 19 11.34 -6.15 4.53
CA VAL A 19 11.53 -6.25 3.07
C VAL A 19 11.55 -7.70 2.58
N LYS A 20 12.11 -8.62 3.38
CA LYS A 20 12.16 -10.05 3.05
C LYS A 20 10.77 -10.71 3.04
N GLU A 21 9.82 -10.19 3.81
CA GLU A 21 8.44 -10.70 3.84
C GLU A 21 7.66 -10.33 2.57
N PHE A 22 7.97 -9.20 1.91
CA PHE A 22 7.17 -8.74 0.78
C PHE A 22 7.87 -8.66 -0.57
N ALA A 23 9.17 -8.36 -0.62
CA ALA A 23 9.85 -7.99 -1.87
C ALA A 23 10.27 -9.16 -2.76
N PRO A 24 10.71 -10.32 -2.26
CA PRO A 24 11.11 -11.44 -3.12
C PRO A 24 9.96 -12.00 -3.98
N ALA A 25 10.30 -12.66 -5.07
CA ALA A 25 9.32 -13.36 -5.90
C ALA A 25 8.57 -14.43 -5.08
N GLY A 26 7.29 -14.60 -5.37
CA GLY A 26 6.36 -15.47 -4.66
C GLY A 26 5.91 -14.93 -3.30
N LYS A 27 6.34 -13.73 -2.89
CA LYS A 27 5.96 -13.12 -1.60
C LYS A 27 4.81 -12.12 -1.76
N TRP A 28 4.63 -11.27 -0.75
CA TRP A 28 3.42 -10.47 -0.60
C TRP A 28 3.21 -9.49 -1.74
N ALA A 29 4.25 -8.79 -2.19
CA ALA A 29 4.11 -7.77 -3.23
C ALA A 29 3.64 -8.36 -4.57
N GLU A 30 4.24 -9.49 -4.98
CA GLU A 30 3.82 -10.20 -6.19
C GLU A 30 2.39 -10.75 -6.07
N THR A 31 2.06 -11.33 -4.91
CA THR A 31 0.71 -11.85 -4.63
C THR A 31 -0.35 -10.75 -4.69
N VAL A 32 -0.02 -9.56 -4.16
CA VAL A 32 -0.90 -8.40 -4.21
C VAL A 32 -1.07 -7.92 -5.64
N ALA A 33 0.03 -7.78 -6.40
CA ALA A 33 -0.02 -7.40 -7.81
C ALA A 33 -0.86 -8.38 -8.66
N LYS A 34 -0.70 -9.70 -8.48
CA LYS A 34 -1.58 -10.70 -9.13
C LYS A 34 -3.05 -10.50 -8.78
N GLY A 35 -3.35 -10.21 -7.51
CA GLY A 35 -4.71 -9.89 -7.06
C GLY A 35 -5.27 -8.57 -7.59
N MET A 36 -4.44 -7.75 -8.23
CA MET A 36 -4.80 -6.50 -8.88
C MET A 36 -4.89 -6.62 -10.40
N GLU A 37 -4.83 -7.82 -10.97
CA GLU A 37 -4.79 -8.03 -12.43
C GLU A 37 -5.93 -7.33 -13.21
N LYS A 38 -7.10 -7.16 -12.59
CA LYS A 38 -8.28 -6.48 -13.18
C LYS A 38 -8.36 -4.98 -12.85
N MET A 39 -7.41 -4.46 -12.08
CA MET A 39 -7.35 -3.05 -11.69
C MET A 39 -6.81 -2.21 -12.84
N LYS A 40 -7.42 -1.04 -13.09
CA LYS A 40 -6.90 -0.13 -14.13
C LYS A 40 -5.58 0.48 -13.66
N THR A 41 -4.52 0.36 -14.47
CA THR A 41 -3.18 0.92 -14.21
C THR A 41 -3.22 2.42 -13.87
N ALA A 42 -4.16 3.17 -14.45
CA ALA A 42 -4.35 4.59 -14.15
C ALA A 42 -4.71 4.88 -12.68
N GLN A 43 -5.48 4.00 -12.02
CA GLN A 43 -5.84 4.17 -10.61
C GLN A 43 -4.65 3.86 -9.69
N LEU A 44 -3.92 2.79 -9.99
CA LEU A 44 -2.70 2.46 -9.26
C LEU A 44 -1.67 3.58 -9.36
N ARG A 45 -1.49 4.15 -10.57
CA ARG A 45 -0.61 5.29 -10.80
C ARG A 45 -1.02 6.50 -9.95
N LYS A 46 -2.31 6.86 -9.92
CA LYS A 46 -2.80 7.98 -9.10
C LYS A 46 -2.49 7.77 -7.62
N LEU A 47 -2.83 6.61 -7.08
CA LEU A 47 -2.53 6.24 -5.69
C LEU A 47 -1.04 6.34 -5.39
N PHE A 48 -0.21 5.73 -6.23
CA PHE A 48 1.24 5.70 -6.03
C PHE A 48 1.87 7.10 -6.12
N THR A 49 1.40 7.93 -7.06
CA THR A 49 1.83 9.34 -7.14
C THR A 49 1.53 10.09 -5.84
N SER A 50 0.33 9.92 -5.27
CA SER A 50 -0.02 10.56 -3.99
C SER A 50 0.87 10.07 -2.85
N ILE A 51 1.15 8.76 -2.77
CA ILE A 51 2.08 8.19 -1.78
C ILE A 51 3.48 8.80 -1.93
N LYS A 52 3.99 8.93 -3.15
CA LYS A 52 5.31 9.54 -3.43
C LYS A 52 5.35 11.03 -3.13
N GLN A 53 4.24 11.75 -3.27
CA GLN A 53 4.17 13.15 -2.86
C GLN A 53 4.27 13.28 -1.34
N ILE A 54 3.62 12.40 -0.58
CA ILE A 54 3.73 12.36 0.88
C ILE A 54 5.16 11.98 1.31
N GLU A 55 5.81 11.02 0.63
CA GLU A 55 7.22 10.65 0.86
C GLU A 55 8.17 11.84 0.77
N ARG A 56 7.99 12.72 -0.23
CA ARG A 56 8.80 13.93 -0.37
C ARG A 56 8.63 14.89 0.82
N LYS A 57 7.43 14.99 1.39
CA LYS A 57 7.17 15.87 2.55
C LYS A 57 7.84 15.39 3.84
N VAL A 58 8.15 14.09 3.92
CA VAL A 58 8.82 13.50 5.09
C VAL A 58 10.30 13.16 4.84
N GLN A 59 10.85 13.69 3.75
CA GLN A 59 12.27 13.60 3.45
C GLN A 59 13.07 14.38 4.50
N GLY A 60 14.13 13.77 5.05
CA GLY A 60 14.95 14.37 6.10
C GLY A 60 14.40 14.25 7.53
N ARG A 61 13.20 13.70 7.70
CA ARG A 61 12.64 13.37 9.04
C ARG A 61 13.24 12.08 9.59
N GLU A 62 13.32 11.95 10.90
CA GLU A 62 13.78 10.74 11.59
C GLU A 62 12.69 9.66 11.61
N ASN A 63 13.09 8.39 11.57
CA ASN A 63 12.14 7.27 11.53
C ASN A 63 11.21 7.21 12.75
N ALA A 64 11.72 7.61 13.92
CA ALA A 64 10.97 7.57 15.18
C ALA A 64 9.95 8.71 15.32
N GLU A 65 9.98 9.72 14.44
CA GLU A 65 9.02 10.81 14.50
C GLU A 65 7.60 10.33 14.25
N ALA A 66 6.65 10.90 14.99
CA ALA A 66 5.22 10.68 14.76
C ALA A 66 4.84 11.09 13.33
N PHE A 67 4.04 10.25 12.69
CA PHE A 67 3.52 10.49 11.36
C PHE A 67 2.01 10.61 11.43
N ASP A 68 1.52 11.82 11.17
CA ASP A 68 0.12 12.13 11.00
C ASP A 68 -0.02 12.97 9.72
N SER A 69 -0.53 12.35 8.66
CA SER A 69 -0.71 13.00 7.36
C SER A 69 -2.17 12.89 6.95
N PRO A 70 -2.92 14.01 6.96
CA PRO A 70 -4.28 14.06 6.44
C PRO A 70 -4.36 13.53 5.00
N GLU A 71 -3.32 13.75 4.19
CA GLU A 71 -3.25 13.28 2.81
C GLU A 71 -3.21 11.76 2.71
N LEU A 72 -2.58 11.06 3.67
CA LEU A 72 -2.59 9.61 3.73
C LEU A 72 -4.03 9.09 3.98
N TYR A 73 -4.73 9.67 4.95
CA TYR A 73 -6.11 9.29 5.25
C TYR A 73 -7.08 9.59 4.10
N MET A 74 -6.84 10.69 3.37
CA MET A 74 -7.60 11.04 2.17
C MET A 74 -7.45 10.02 1.02
N LEU A 75 -6.48 9.10 1.07
CA LEU A 75 -6.43 8.00 0.11
C LEU A 75 -7.63 7.04 0.27
N LEU A 76 -8.17 6.87 1.48
CA LEU A 76 -9.28 5.96 1.75
C LEU A 76 -10.58 6.35 1.03
N PRO A 77 -11.09 7.60 1.11
CA PRO A 77 -12.29 7.99 0.36
C PRO A 77 -12.06 7.91 -1.17
N HIS A 78 -10.87 8.26 -1.66
CA HIS A 78 -10.54 8.09 -3.09
C HIS A 78 -10.59 6.62 -3.52
N LEU A 79 -10.04 5.71 -2.70
CA LEU A 79 -10.08 4.28 -2.94
C LEU A 79 -11.50 3.73 -2.84
N ALA A 80 -12.31 4.20 -1.88
CA ALA A 80 -13.71 3.81 -1.72
C ALA A 80 -14.54 4.20 -2.96
N TYR A 81 -14.35 5.41 -3.47
CA TYR A 81 -14.98 5.86 -4.72
C TYR A 81 -14.53 5.01 -5.91
N ALA A 82 -13.22 4.74 -6.05
CA ALA A 82 -12.70 3.90 -7.13
C ALA A 82 -13.20 2.45 -7.04
N HIS A 83 -13.33 1.91 -5.82
CA HIS A 83 -13.90 0.59 -5.54
C HIS A 83 -15.38 0.52 -5.93
N ALA A 84 -16.19 1.52 -5.56
CA ALA A 84 -17.61 1.60 -5.99
C ALA A 84 -17.76 1.65 -7.51
N ARG A 85 -16.79 2.26 -8.21
CA ARG A 85 -16.70 2.31 -9.67
C ARG A 85 -16.11 1.02 -10.30
N LYS A 86 -15.85 -0.02 -9.49
CA LYS A 86 -15.22 -1.29 -9.90
C LYS A 86 -13.83 -1.12 -10.54
N LEU A 87 -13.12 -0.05 -10.18
CA LEU A 87 -11.79 0.25 -10.71
C LEU A 87 -10.67 -0.26 -9.82
N VAL A 88 -10.99 -0.63 -8.57
CA VAL A 88 -10.11 -1.20 -7.56
C VAL A 88 -10.73 -2.50 -7.08
N THR A 89 -9.92 -3.54 -6.86
CA THR A 89 -10.44 -4.82 -6.37
C THR A 89 -10.78 -4.74 -4.87
N PRO A 90 -11.83 -5.44 -4.39
CA PRO A 90 -12.20 -5.42 -2.98
C PRO A 90 -11.03 -5.77 -2.04
N ASN A 91 -10.27 -6.81 -2.38
CA ASN A 91 -9.14 -7.24 -1.57
C ASN A 91 -8.03 -6.16 -1.46
N PHE A 92 -7.78 -5.40 -2.53
CA PHE A 92 -6.81 -4.31 -2.49
C PHE A 92 -7.32 -3.15 -1.64
N PHE A 93 -8.62 -2.81 -1.74
CA PHE A 93 -9.24 -1.81 -0.88
C PHE A 93 -9.11 -2.19 0.60
N ASP A 94 -9.42 -3.44 0.95
CA ASP A 94 -9.33 -3.93 2.33
C ASP A 94 -7.88 -3.96 2.85
N LEU A 95 -6.92 -4.30 2.00
CA LEU A 95 -5.50 -4.22 2.33
C LEU A 95 -5.09 -2.79 2.68
N MET A 96 -5.43 -1.81 1.82
CA MET A 96 -5.10 -0.41 2.05
C MET A 96 -5.76 0.13 3.32
N LYS A 97 -7.04 -0.20 3.54
CA LYS A 97 -7.76 0.16 4.76
C LYS A 97 -7.14 -0.45 6.01
N THR A 98 -6.69 -1.70 5.94
CA THR A 98 -6.03 -2.38 7.07
C THR A 98 -4.70 -1.72 7.43
N ILE A 99 -3.93 -1.25 6.45
CA ILE A 99 -2.62 -0.62 6.67
C ILE A 99 -2.78 0.81 7.19
N ILE A 100 -3.55 1.63 6.47
CA ILE A 100 -3.76 3.05 6.80
C ILE A 100 -4.59 3.19 8.08
N GLY A 101 -5.49 2.25 8.35
CA GLY A 101 -6.47 2.32 9.42
C GLY A 101 -7.71 3.12 9.03
N ASP A 102 -8.59 3.35 10.00
CA ASP A 102 -9.81 4.15 9.85
C ASP A 102 -9.74 5.50 10.59
N GLY A 103 -8.52 5.94 10.94
CA GLY A 103 -8.29 7.11 11.79
C GLY A 103 -8.37 6.81 13.29
N GLY A 104 -8.60 5.55 13.69
CA GLY A 104 -8.53 5.09 15.07
C GLY A 104 -7.16 4.47 15.45
N ASN A 105 -7.09 3.87 16.64
CA ASN A 105 -5.89 3.25 17.20
C ASN A 105 -5.37 2.00 16.45
N ASN A 106 -6.08 1.54 15.42
CA ASN A 106 -5.77 0.33 14.66
C ASN A 106 -4.82 0.55 13.47
N ALA A 107 -4.53 1.82 13.12
CA ALA A 107 -3.63 2.18 12.03
C ALA A 107 -2.23 1.56 12.24
N LYS A 108 -1.65 1.02 11.17
CA LYS A 108 -0.29 0.44 11.22
C LYS A 108 0.78 1.48 10.93
N ILE A 109 0.40 2.63 10.37
CA ILE A 109 1.30 3.74 10.08
C ILE A 109 1.16 4.79 11.17
N LYS A 110 2.11 4.80 12.13
CA LYS A 110 2.11 5.75 13.27
C LYS A 110 3.35 6.64 13.26
N THR A 111 4.43 6.17 12.65
CA THR A 111 5.72 6.85 12.59
C THR A 111 6.19 7.02 11.15
N VAL A 112 7.16 7.91 10.94
CA VAL A 112 7.81 8.10 9.64
C VAL A 112 8.44 6.79 9.15
N GLY A 113 8.98 5.98 10.06
CA GLY A 113 9.52 4.65 9.76
C GLY A 113 8.46 3.69 9.21
N ASP A 114 7.26 3.66 9.82
CA ASP A 114 6.15 2.85 9.31
C ASP A 114 5.73 3.28 7.91
N PHE A 115 5.63 4.59 7.70
CA PHE A 115 5.26 5.14 6.40
C PHE A 115 6.31 4.82 5.33
N ARG A 116 7.60 4.95 5.64
CA ARG A 116 8.70 4.56 4.73
C ARG A 116 8.63 3.09 4.36
N GLN A 117 8.37 2.22 5.33
CA GLN A 117 8.22 0.78 5.07
C GLN A 117 7.01 0.49 4.17
N PHE A 118 5.91 1.20 4.39
CA PHE A 118 4.73 1.16 3.52
C PHE A 118 5.04 1.63 2.09
N VAL A 119 5.82 2.70 1.93
CA VAL A 119 6.24 3.18 0.60
C VAL A 119 7.09 2.13 -0.11
N GLN A 120 8.01 1.45 0.58
CA GLN A 120 8.80 0.36 -0.01
C GLN A 120 7.90 -0.80 -0.46
N PHE A 121 6.95 -1.20 0.38
CA PHE A 121 5.97 -2.23 0.05
C PHE A 121 5.17 -1.87 -1.22
N MET A 122 4.62 -0.65 -1.28
CA MET A 122 3.87 -0.19 -2.44
C MET A 122 4.73 -0.06 -3.70
N THR A 123 6.01 0.30 -3.55
CA THR A 123 6.98 0.34 -4.66
C THR A 123 7.20 -1.06 -5.23
N ALA A 124 7.35 -2.09 -4.38
CA ALA A 124 7.46 -3.47 -4.82
C ALA A 124 6.18 -3.97 -5.52
N VAL A 125 5.00 -3.64 -4.99
CA VAL A 125 3.71 -3.99 -5.62
C VAL A 125 3.61 -3.40 -7.03
N VAL A 126 3.95 -2.11 -7.20
CA VAL A 126 3.92 -1.44 -8.51
C VAL A 126 4.93 -2.05 -9.48
N ALA A 127 6.13 -2.44 -9.01
CA ALA A 127 7.13 -3.09 -9.84
C ALA A 127 6.62 -4.44 -10.40
N TYR A 128 6.04 -5.28 -9.55
CA TYR A 128 5.43 -6.54 -9.98
C TYR A 128 4.22 -6.33 -10.89
N GLN A 129 3.38 -5.32 -10.61
CA GLN A 129 2.27 -5.01 -11.50
C GLN A 129 2.75 -4.63 -12.90
N LYS A 130 3.81 -3.83 -13.00
CA LYS A 130 4.40 -3.45 -14.29
C LYS A 130 4.92 -4.68 -15.05
N GLN A 131 5.52 -5.65 -14.35
CA GLN A 131 5.95 -6.92 -14.94
C GLN A 131 4.75 -7.69 -15.54
N PHE A 132 3.62 -7.76 -14.84
CA PHE A 132 2.42 -8.42 -15.36
C PHE A 132 1.76 -7.67 -16.51
N ASP A 133 1.71 -6.34 -16.45
CA ASP A 133 1.17 -5.50 -17.54
C ASP A 133 2.00 -5.70 -18.83
N THR A 134 3.35 -5.80 -18.74
CA THR A 134 4.22 -6.07 -19.91
C THR A 134 3.99 -7.46 -20.49
N ASN A 135 3.76 -8.47 -19.65
CA ASN A 135 3.56 -9.85 -20.11
C ASN A 135 2.20 -10.08 -20.81
N LYS A 136 1.22 -9.17 -20.67
CA LYS A 136 -0.08 -9.26 -21.35
C LYS A 136 -0.06 -8.70 -22.79
N GLY A 137 0.99 -7.98 -23.16
CA GLY A 137 1.16 -7.37 -24.47
C GLY A 137 1.98 -8.20 -25.47
N ASN A 138 2.43 -9.38 -25.06
CA ASN A 138 3.10 -10.39 -25.89
C ASN A 138 2.21 -11.62 -26.05
#